data_AF-A0A937YCX9-F1
#
_entry.id   AF-A0A937YCX9-F1
#
_cell.length_a   1.000
_cell.length_b   1.000
_cell.length_c   1.000
_cell.angle_alpha   90.00
_cell.angle_beta   90.00
_cell.angle_gamma   90.00
#
_symmetry.space_group_name_H-M   'P 1'
#
loop_
_entity.id
_entity.type
_entity.pdbx_description
1 polymer ?
#
loop_
_entity_poly.entity_id
_entity_poly.type
_entity_poly.pdbx_seq_one_letter_code
_entity_poly.pdbx_strand_id
1 'polypeptide(L)'
;EFHRADGEGYNFWAEHVIALNSLNPQIAARLARALDRWPRYDTVRASKMRDALVRVASHPGLSPDVAEIVTKALAAEARPQA
;
A
#
# COMPACT_ATOMS: atom_id res chain seq x y z
N GLU A 1 1.22 -10.46 13.71
CA GLU A 1 2.30 -9.57 13.27
C GLU A 1 1.95 -8.98 11.90
N PHE A 2 2.31 -7.74 11.60
CA PHE A 2 1.96 -7.07 10.34
C PHE A 2 2.92 -7.43 9.19
N HIS A 3 4.23 -7.51 9.45
CA HIS A 3 5.27 -7.73 8.44
C HIS A 3 5.66 -9.20 8.25
N ARG A 4 4.64 -10.07 8.22
CA ARG A 4 4.83 -11.50 7.99
C ARG A 4 5.37 -11.75 6.58
N ALA A 5 6.26 -12.72 6.45
CA ALA A 5 6.87 -13.07 5.16
C ALA A 5 5.86 -13.70 4.17
N ASP A 6 4.76 -14.27 4.66
CA ASP A 6 3.67 -14.82 3.84
C ASP A 6 2.80 -13.74 3.16
N GLY A 7 2.87 -12.50 3.63
CA GLY A 7 2.11 -11.37 3.10
C GLY A 7 0.66 -11.26 3.57
N GLU A 8 0.22 -12.08 4.53
CA GLU A 8 -1.16 -12.05 5.04
C GLU A 8 -1.53 -10.68 5.61
N GLY A 9 -0.60 -10.03 6.32
CA GLY A 9 -0.79 -8.68 6.84
C GLY A 9 -1.00 -7.62 5.74
N TYR A 10 -0.38 -7.79 4.58
CA TYR A 10 -0.52 -6.86 3.45
C TYR A 10 -1.81 -7.11 2.66
N ASN A 11 -2.27 -8.36 2.59
CA ASN A 11 -3.59 -8.68 2.04
C ASN A 11 -4.70 -8.07 2.90
N PHE A 12 -4.61 -8.27 4.22
CA PHE A 12 -5.53 -7.66 5.18
C PHE A 12 -5.52 -6.12 5.08
N TRP A 13 -4.33 -5.53 4.96
CA TRP A 13 -4.18 -4.09 4.76
C TRP A 13 -4.88 -3.61 3.49
N ALA A 14 -4.71 -4.29 2.35
CA ALA A 14 -5.30 -3.88 1.09
C ALA A 14 -6.83 -3.89 1.15
N GLU A 15 -7.41 -4.93 1.75
CA GLU A 15 -8.85 -5.05 1.96
C GLU A 15 -9.41 -3.91 2.82
N HIS A 16 -8.70 -3.56 3.90
CA HIS A 16 -9.13 -2.51 4.81
C HIS A 16 -8.96 -1.11 4.22
N VAL A 17 -7.88 -0.86 3.46
CA VAL A 17 -7.74 0.43 2.74
C VAL A 17 -8.87 0.62 1.74
N ILE A 18 -9.23 -0.42 0.98
CA ILE A 18 -10.34 -0.37 0.01
C ILE A 18 -11.68 -0.15 0.74
N ALA A 19 -11.97 -0.91 1.79
CA ALA A 19 -13.21 -0.76 2.55
C ALA A 19 -13.33 0.63 3.18
N LEU A 20 -12.24 1.13 3.76
CA LEU A 20 -12.20 2.46 4.36
C LEU A 20 -12.25 3.56 3.31
N ASN A 21 -11.73 3.36 2.10
CA ASN A 21 -11.78 4.38 1.05
C ASN A 21 -13.23 4.79 0.75
N SER A 22 -14.17 3.84 0.73
CA SER A 22 -15.58 4.14 0.51
C SER A 22 -16.28 4.75 1.73
N LEU A 23 -15.84 4.43 2.95
CA LEU A 23 -16.48 4.87 4.19
C LEU A 23 -15.92 6.20 4.73
N ASN A 24 -14.60 6.33 4.74
CA ASN A 24 -13.85 7.48 5.22
C ASN A 24 -12.48 7.56 4.51
N PRO A 25 -12.41 8.28 3.38
CA PRO A 25 -11.18 8.51 2.62
C PRO A 25 -9.99 9.02 3.44
N GLN A 26 -10.22 9.85 4.46
CA GLN A 26 -9.14 10.45 5.26
C GLN A 26 -8.45 9.40 6.14
N ILE A 27 -9.24 8.49 6.71
CA ILE A 27 -8.71 7.37 7.50
C ILE A 27 -8.04 6.35 6.58
N ALA A 28 -8.63 6.07 5.40
CA ALA A 28 -8.02 5.22 4.38
C ALA A 28 -6.65 5.76 3.94
N ALA A 29 -6.53 7.07 3.69
CA ALA A 29 -5.28 7.73 3.33
C ALA A 29 -4.23 7.58 4.44
N ARG A 30 -4.62 7.77 5.70
CA ARG A 30 -3.70 7.57 6.84
C ARG A 30 -3.22 6.12 6.95
N LEU A 31 -4.10 5.14 6.70
CA LEU A 31 -3.72 3.72 6.66
C LEU A 31 -2.82 3.40 5.45
N ALA A 32 -3.09 4.02 4.29
CA ALA A 32 -2.31 3.81 3.07
C ALA A 32 -0.82 4.17 3.26
N ARG A 33 -0.53 5.20 4.06
CA ARG A 33 0.84 5.63 4.42
C ARG A 33 1.68 4.54 5.10
N ALA A 34 1.05 3.49 5.68
CA ALA A 34 1.77 2.42 6.37
C ALA A 34 2.78 1.68 5.46
N LEU A 35 2.53 1.67 4.14
CA LEU A 35 3.40 1.03 3.15
C LEU A 35 4.24 2.02 2.33
N ASP A 36 4.29 3.33 2.67
CA ASP A 36 5.07 4.33 1.91
C ASP A 36 6.58 3.99 1.83
N ARG A 37 7.11 3.28 2.83
CA ARG A 37 8.53 2.93 2.94
C ARG A 37 8.82 1.47 2.60
N TRP A 38 7.94 0.82 1.86
CA TRP A 38 8.09 -0.58 1.46
C TRP A 38 9.44 -0.94 0.80
N PRO A 39 10.13 -0.06 0.03
CA PRO A 39 11.40 -0.44 -0.61
C PRO A 39 12.56 -0.69 0.38
N ARG A 40 12.39 -0.31 1.66
CA ARG A 40 13.41 -0.51 2.70
C ARG A 40 13.39 -1.92 3.32
N TYR A 41 12.37 -2.70 3.02
CA TYR A 41 12.26 -4.07 3.52
C TYR A 41 13.06 -5.02 2.63
N ASP A 42 13.34 -6.22 3.14
CA ASP A 42 13.94 -7.28 2.32
C ASP A 42 13.06 -7.62 1.11
N THR A 43 13.68 -8.22 0.10
CA THR A 43 13.05 -8.50 -1.20
C THR A 43 11.72 -9.25 -1.08
N VAL A 44 11.61 -10.20 -0.16
CA VAL A 44 10.38 -11.00 0.00
C VAL A 44 9.25 -10.12 0.51
N ARG A 45 9.48 -9.37 1.60
CA ARG A 45 8.46 -8.48 2.16
C ARG A 45 8.14 -7.32 1.22
N ALA A 46 9.14 -6.72 0.61
CA ALA A 46 9.00 -5.62 -0.34
C ALA A 46 8.11 -6.02 -1.52
N SER A 47 8.33 -7.21 -2.10
CA SER A 47 7.47 -7.75 -3.17
C SER A 47 6.02 -7.87 -2.72
N LYS A 48 5.76 -8.41 -1.53
CA LYS A 48 4.37 -8.59 -1.04
C LYS A 48 3.68 -7.26 -0.70
N MET A 49 4.41 -6.28 -0.18
CA MET A 49 3.89 -4.93 0.03
C MET A 49 3.54 -4.24 -1.29
N ARG A 50 4.41 -4.40 -2.31
CA ARG A 50 4.18 -3.88 -3.65
C ARG A 50 2.92 -4.47 -4.26
N ASP A 51 2.73 -5.79 -4.16
CA ASP A 51 1.52 -6.46 -4.65
C ASP A 51 0.25 -5.88 -4.01
N ALA A 52 0.29 -5.64 -2.70
CA ALA A 52 -0.82 -5.00 -1.98
C ALA A 52 -1.07 -3.54 -2.43
N LEU A 53 -0.01 -2.74 -2.63
CA LEU A 53 -0.09 -1.37 -3.15
C LEU A 53 -0.69 -1.35 -4.56
N VAL A 54 -0.25 -2.26 -5.45
CA VAL A 54 -0.81 -2.41 -6.81
C VAL A 54 -2.29 -2.80 -6.75
N ARG A 55 -2.67 -3.72 -5.86
CA ARG A 55 -4.08 -4.11 -5.66
C ARG A 55 -4.95 -2.93 -5.25
N VAL A 56 -4.50 -2.10 -4.31
CA VAL A 56 -5.23 -0.89 -3.90
C VAL A 56 -5.28 0.10 -5.06
N ALA A 57 -4.15 0.42 -5.69
CA ALA A 57 -4.07 1.37 -6.81
C ALA A 57 -4.96 0.99 -8.00
N SER A 58 -5.19 -0.30 -8.21
CA SER A 58 -6.04 -0.82 -9.29
C SER A 58 -7.53 -0.82 -8.94
N HIS A 59 -7.91 -0.48 -7.70
CA HIS A 59 -9.30 -0.44 -7.28
C HIS A 59 -10.02 0.78 -7.91
N PRO A 60 -11.18 0.62 -8.56
CA PRO A 60 -11.94 1.74 -9.07
C PRO A 60 -12.52 2.58 -7.93
N GLY A 61 -12.66 3.89 -8.13
CA GLY A 61 -13.31 4.77 -7.14
C GLY A 61 -12.46 5.09 -5.92
N LEU A 62 -11.13 4.96 -6.01
CA LEU A 62 -10.25 5.54 -5.00
C LEU A 62 -10.49 7.04 -4.88
N SER A 63 -10.46 7.51 -3.64
CA SER A 63 -10.36 8.93 -3.35
C SER A 63 -9.02 9.50 -3.88
N PRO A 64 -8.96 10.79 -4.22
CA PRO A 64 -7.73 11.43 -4.69
C PRO A 64 -6.56 11.24 -3.73
N ASP A 65 -6.79 11.36 -2.42
CA ASP A 65 -5.75 11.23 -1.39
C ASP A 65 -5.16 9.82 -1.35
N VAL A 66 -6.01 8.78 -1.38
CA VAL A 66 -5.56 7.38 -1.36
C VAL A 66 -4.80 7.07 -2.66
N ALA A 67 -5.34 7.50 -3.81
CA ALA A 67 -4.71 7.31 -5.11
C ALA A 67 -3.33 7.98 -5.19
N GLU A 68 -3.18 9.21 -4.68
CA GLU A 68 -1.89 9.91 -4.63
C GLU A 68 -0.87 9.12 -3.81
N ILE A 69 -1.27 8.66 -2.62
CA ILE A 69 -0.38 7.96 -1.69
C ILE A 69 0.14 6.67 -2.30
N VAL A 70 -0.75 5.80 -2.79
CA VAL A 70 -0.34 4.50 -3.35
C VAL A 70 0.47 4.66 -4.63
N THR A 71 0.13 5.63 -5.49
CA THR A 71 0.89 5.92 -6.71
C THR A 71 2.28 6.44 -6.39
N LYS A 72 2.40 7.33 -5.40
CA LYS A 72 3.70 7.87 -4.95
C LYS A 72 4.56 6.78 -4.30
N ALA A 73 3.96 5.90 -3.51
CA ALA A 73 4.66 4.76 -2.91
C ALA A 73 5.17 3.78 -3.99
N LEU A 74 4.38 3.51 -5.04
CA LEU A 74 4.82 2.69 -6.18
C LEU A 74 5.91 3.39 -7.01
N ALA A 75 5.84 4.71 -7.20
CA ALA A 75 6.89 5.46 -7.89
C ALA A 75 8.22 5.49 -7.12
N ALA A 76 8.22 5.27 -5.81
CA ALA A 76 9.45 5.16 -5.01
C ALA A 76 10.30 3.93 -5.39
N GLU A 77 9.71 2.90 -6.01
CA GLU A 77 10.41 1.75 -6.60
C GLU A 77 11.45 2.16 -7.63
N ALA A 78 11.16 3.20 -8.42
CA ALA A 78 11.99 3.62 -9.54
C ALA A 78 13.27 4.36 -9.11
N ARG A 79 13.46 4.63 -7.80
CA ARG A 79 14.71 5.17 -7.30
C ARG A 79 15.63 4.02 -6.87
N PRO A 80 16.65 3.65 -7.66
CA PRO A 80 17.67 2.73 -7.18
C PRO A 80 18.28 3.32 -5.90
N GLN A 81 18.35 2.49 -4.86
CA GLN A 81 19.14 2.80 -3.68
C GLN A 81 20.60 2.88 -4.14
N ALA A 82 21.17 4.08 -4.09
CA ALA A 82 22.58 4.33 -4.35
C ALA A 82 23.47 3.61 -3.32
#